data_AF-A0A248HEC0-F1
#
_entry.id   AF-A0A248HEC0-F1
#
_cell.length_a   1.000
_cell.length_b   1.000
_cell.length_c   1.000
_cell.angle_alpha   90.00
_cell.angle_beta   90.00
_cell.angle_gamma   90.00
#
_symmetry.space_group_name_H-M   'P 1'
#
loop_
_entity.id
_entity.type
_entity.pdbx_description
1 polymer ?
#
loop_
_entity_poly.entity_id
_entity_poly.type
_entity_poly.pdbx_seq_one_letter_code
_entity_poly.pdbx_strand_id
1 'polypeptide(L)'
;MAQEVDLDGERTLGILTKPDLVDKGTEESVVDIVHNDVIHLKKGYMIVKCRGQKEITEKVSLPEAIEREKAFFKGHAFFHTLYNDGHATVPKLAEKLTLELVHHIERSLPRLEEQIEEKLEQTRAELERYGNGPPSDPAERDFFLIDKVTAFIQDAISLTTGEELKCGERLNVFSILRKEFGKWNAHL
;
A
#
# COMPACT_ATOMS: atom_id res chain seq x y z
N MET A 1 5.61 -8.05 15.70
CA MET A 1 4.82 -7.70 14.49
C MET A 1 4.64 -6.20 14.32
N ALA A 2 3.84 -5.48 15.13
CA ALA A 2 3.61 -4.04 14.91
C ALA A 2 4.91 -3.21 14.99
N GLN A 3 5.72 -3.41 16.04
CA GLN A 3 7.02 -2.76 16.19
C GLN A 3 8.04 -3.10 15.08
N GLU A 4 7.91 -4.24 14.41
CA GLU A 4 8.83 -4.62 13.32
C GLU A 4 8.64 -3.75 12.08
N VAL A 5 7.46 -3.17 11.91
CA VAL A 5 7.09 -2.38 10.72
C VAL A 5 6.75 -0.92 11.07
N ASP A 6 6.62 -0.59 12.35
CA ASP A 6 6.30 0.75 12.88
C ASP A 6 7.08 1.00 14.17
N LEU A 7 8.41 1.18 14.04
CA LEU A 7 9.32 1.37 15.18
C LEU A 7 8.98 2.61 16.01
N ASP A 8 8.55 3.68 15.34
CA ASP A 8 8.23 4.97 15.95
C ASP A 8 6.77 5.05 16.46
N GLY A 9 5.95 4.02 16.24
CA GLY A 9 4.56 3.97 16.69
C GLY A 9 3.65 5.02 16.03
N GLU A 10 3.99 5.46 14.83
CA GLU A 10 3.30 6.55 14.10
C GLU A 10 1.90 6.15 13.65
N ARG A 11 1.73 4.88 13.28
CA ARG A 11 0.54 4.34 12.62
C ARG A 11 -0.18 3.28 13.45
N THR A 12 0.30 3.01 14.65
CA THR A 12 -0.24 1.99 15.55
C THR A 12 -1.12 2.63 16.64
N LEU A 13 -2.30 2.05 16.85
CA LEU A 13 -3.23 2.35 17.94
C LEU A 13 -3.36 1.12 18.82
N GLY A 14 -3.09 1.24 20.12
CA GLY A 14 -3.18 0.11 21.05
C GLY A 14 -4.55 -0.03 21.68
N ILE A 15 -5.13 -1.24 21.66
CA ILE A 15 -6.43 -1.52 22.28
C ILE A 15 -6.26 -2.56 23.38
N LEU A 16 -6.52 -2.16 24.62
CA LEU A 16 -6.52 -3.05 25.76
C LEU A 16 -7.93 -3.61 25.96
N THR A 17 -8.03 -4.91 26.18
CA THR A 17 -9.30 -5.62 26.34
C THR A 17 -9.31 -6.45 27.61
N LYS A 18 -10.51 -6.86 28.03
CA LYS A 18 -10.74 -7.65 29.25
C LYS A 18 -10.16 -7.00 30.52
N PRO A 19 -10.48 -5.71 30.78
CA PRO A 19 -10.03 -5.03 32.00
C PRO A 19 -10.55 -5.70 33.29
N ASP A 20 -11.58 -6.56 33.18
CA ASP A 20 -12.16 -7.35 34.27
C ASP A 20 -11.28 -8.52 34.74
N LEU A 21 -10.27 -8.91 33.95
CA LEU A 21 -9.33 -9.99 34.29
C LEU A 21 -7.99 -9.47 34.83
N VAL A 22 -7.84 -8.15 34.99
CA VAL A 22 -6.61 -7.56 35.54
C VAL A 22 -6.52 -7.90 37.03
N ASP A 23 -5.37 -8.44 37.44
CA ASP A 23 -5.13 -8.79 38.83
C ASP A 23 -5.05 -7.55 39.72
N LYS A 24 -5.62 -7.66 40.92
CA LYS A 24 -5.60 -6.58 41.91
C LYS A 24 -4.17 -6.25 42.33
N GLY A 25 -3.80 -4.98 42.23
CA GLY A 25 -2.46 -4.46 42.44
C GLY A 25 -1.67 -4.20 41.15
N THR A 26 -2.21 -4.56 39.99
CA THR A 26 -1.58 -4.29 38.68
C THR A 26 -2.35 -3.29 37.82
N GLU A 27 -3.52 -2.82 38.28
CA GLU A 27 -4.37 -1.89 37.53
C GLU A 27 -3.68 -0.55 37.25
N GLU A 28 -2.79 -0.09 38.13
CA GLU A 28 -2.00 1.13 37.92
C GLU A 28 -1.10 1.01 36.68
N SER A 29 -0.44 -0.14 36.48
CA SER A 29 0.37 -0.37 35.28
C SER A 29 -0.46 -0.35 33.99
N VAL A 30 -1.73 -0.75 34.06
CA VAL A 30 -2.65 -0.67 32.92
C VAL A 30 -3.03 0.78 32.63
N VAL A 31 -3.20 1.60 33.67
CA VAL A 31 -3.44 3.05 33.53
C VAL A 31 -2.24 3.71 32.85
N ASP A 32 -1.01 3.43 33.31
CA ASP A 32 0.23 3.98 32.72
C ASP A 32 0.37 3.62 31.22
N ILE A 33 0.01 2.39 30.84
CA ILE A 33 0.02 1.99 29.43
C ILE A 33 -0.99 2.82 28.63
N VAL A 34 -2.22 3.00 29.15
CA VAL A 34 -3.27 3.74 28.42
C VAL A 34 -2.94 5.24 28.33
N HIS A 35 -2.29 5.79 29.35
CA HIS A 35 -1.75 7.16 29.35
C HIS A 35 -0.49 7.33 28.49
N ASN A 36 -0.01 6.26 27.85
CA ASN A 36 1.09 6.27 26.89
C ASN A 36 2.47 6.46 27.53
N ASP A 37 2.63 6.09 28.81
CA ASP A 37 3.84 6.30 29.60
C ASP A 37 4.85 5.14 29.50
N VAL A 38 4.41 3.95 29.06
CA VAL A 38 5.26 2.76 28.96
C VAL A 38 5.86 2.56 27.57
N ILE A 39 4.99 2.48 26.55
CA ILE A 39 5.38 2.41 25.14
C ILE A 39 4.65 3.53 24.43
N HIS A 40 5.38 4.46 23.83
CA HIS A 40 4.77 5.61 23.19
C HIS A 40 4.22 5.25 21.81
N LEU A 41 2.91 5.42 21.62
CA LEU A 41 2.23 5.36 20.33
C LEU A 41 1.64 6.72 19.99
N LYS A 42 1.82 7.20 18.76
CA LYS A 42 1.26 8.51 18.35
C LYS A 42 -0.26 8.55 18.30
N LYS A 43 -0.89 7.42 17.96
CA LYS A 43 -2.37 7.29 18.04
C LYS A 43 -2.84 6.95 19.45
N GLY A 44 -1.90 6.67 20.37
CA GLY A 44 -2.13 6.36 21.77
C GLY A 44 -2.81 5.03 22.00
N TYR A 45 -3.55 4.95 23.10
CA TYR A 45 -4.23 3.73 23.54
C TYR A 45 -5.70 3.99 23.86
N MET A 46 -6.48 2.91 23.83
CA MET A 46 -7.86 2.85 24.31
C MET A 46 -8.08 1.56 25.10
N ILE A 47 -8.97 1.58 26.08
CA ILE A 47 -9.36 0.39 26.85
C ILE A 47 -10.86 0.12 26.70
N VAL A 48 -11.22 -1.13 26.43
CA VAL A 48 -12.62 -1.53 26.22
C VAL A 48 -12.96 -2.81 26.97
N LYS A 49 -14.21 -2.89 27.43
CA LYS A 49 -14.79 -4.10 28.00
C LYS A 49 -15.83 -4.66 27.05
N CYS A 50 -15.46 -5.73 26.37
CA CYS A 50 -16.36 -6.46 25.48
C CYS A 50 -17.22 -7.46 26.26
N ARG A 51 -18.23 -8.02 25.57
CA ARG A 51 -19.06 -9.09 26.14
C ARG A 51 -18.20 -10.31 26.49
N GLY A 52 -18.31 -10.76 27.73
CA GLY A 52 -17.71 -12.02 28.18
C GLY A 52 -18.48 -13.25 27.68
N GLN A 53 -17.89 -14.44 27.86
CA GLN A 53 -18.52 -15.70 27.43
C GLN A 53 -19.90 -15.91 28.06
N LYS A 54 -20.06 -15.57 29.35
CA LYS A 54 -21.34 -15.66 30.08
C LYS A 54 -22.41 -14.75 29.47
N GLU A 55 -22.07 -13.50 29.18
CA GLU A 55 -22.99 -12.53 28.59
C GLU A 55 -23.41 -12.90 27.17
N ILE A 56 -22.53 -13.57 26.42
CA ILE A 56 -22.86 -14.16 25.12
C ILE A 56 -23.90 -15.28 25.29
N THR A 57 -23.72 -16.19 26.26
CA THR A 57 -24.68 -17.25 26.55
C THR A 57 -26.03 -16.70 27.00
N GLU A 58 -26.03 -15.63 27.80
CA GLU A 58 -27.23 -14.92 28.26
C GLU A 58 -27.87 -14.03 27.19
N LYS A 59 -27.26 -13.93 25.99
CA LYS A 59 -27.73 -13.11 24.86
C LYS A 59 -27.94 -11.63 25.24
N VAL A 60 -27.04 -11.09 26.07
CA VAL A 60 -27.05 -9.68 26.46
C VAL A 60 -27.03 -8.80 25.21
N SER A 61 -27.97 -7.85 25.16
CA SER A 61 -28.12 -6.94 24.03
C SER A 61 -26.93 -5.99 23.93
N LEU A 62 -26.66 -5.47 22.73
CA LEU A 62 -25.55 -4.53 22.53
C LEU A 62 -25.71 -3.22 23.35
N PRO A 63 -26.90 -2.57 23.39
CA PRO A 63 -27.09 -1.38 24.20
C PRO A 63 -26.88 -1.65 25.70
N GLU A 64 -27.33 -2.81 26.18
CA GLU A 64 -27.12 -3.21 27.57
C GLU A 64 -25.65 -3.46 27.87
N ALA A 65 -24.90 -4.10 26.97
CA ALA A 65 -23.46 -4.29 27.12
C ALA A 65 -22.70 -2.95 27.18
N ILE A 66 -23.11 -1.95 26.38
CA ILE A 66 -22.52 -0.61 26.41
C ILE A 66 -22.78 0.08 27.76
N GLU A 67 -24.00 0.00 28.29
CA GLU A 67 -24.30 0.57 29.61
C GLU A 67 -23.55 -0.17 30.75
N ARG A 68 -23.41 -1.50 30.66
CA ARG A 68 -22.58 -2.28 31.60
C ARG A 68 -21.10 -1.91 31.52
N GLU A 69 -20.57 -1.70 30.33
CA GLU A 69 -19.19 -1.23 30.11
C GLU A 69 -18.98 0.14 30.77
N LYS A 70 -19.88 1.08 30.51
CA LYS A 70 -19.86 2.42 31.09
C LYS A 70 -19.94 2.37 32.62
N ALA A 71 -20.84 1.56 33.18
CA ALA A 71 -20.96 1.36 34.62
C ALA A 71 -19.68 0.76 35.23
N PHE A 72 -19.06 -0.21 34.55
CA PHE A 72 -17.80 -0.81 34.97
C PHE A 72 -16.69 0.23 35.08
N PHE A 73 -16.45 1.00 34.02
CA PHE A 73 -15.37 1.98 34.04
C PHE A 73 -15.61 3.12 35.03
N LYS A 74 -16.84 3.64 35.12
CA LYS A 74 -17.18 4.69 36.10
C LYS A 74 -17.05 4.24 37.55
N GLY A 75 -17.35 2.98 37.84
CA GLY A 75 -17.34 2.42 39.19
C GLY A 75 -15.96 1.90 39.63
N HIS A 76 -14.99 1.79 38.72
CA HIS A 76 -13.69 1.18 39.02
C HIS A 76 -12.71 2.21 39.61
N ALA A 77 -12.08 1.88 40.74
CA ALA A 77 -11.19 2.80 41.45
C ALA A 77 -10.07 3.38 40.58
N PHE A 78 -9.43 2.56 39.75
CA PHE A 78 -8.35 3.00 38.85
C PHE A 78 -8.85 3.45 37.46
N PHE A 79 -9.70 2.66 36.80
CA PHE A 79 -10.11 2.93 35.42
C PHE A 79 -11.14 4.05 35.24
N HIS A 80 -11.71 4.60 36.33
CA HIS A 80 -12.60 5.76 36.21
C HIS A 80 -11.89 7.00 35.62
N THR A 81 -10.59 7.17 35.91
CA THR A 81 -9.77 8.24 35.32
C THR A 81 -9.71 8.10 33.80
N LEU A 82 -9.43 6.89 33.30
CA LEU A 82 -9.38 6.60 31.86
C LEU A 82 -10.73 6.87 31.16
N TYR A 83 -11.84 6.68 31.86
CA TYR A 83 -13.16 7.04 31.35
C TYR A 83 -13.34 8.56 31.24
N ASN A 84 -12.95 9.32 32.26
CA ASN A 84 -13.06 10.77 32.28
C ASN A 84 -12.16 11.42 31.22
N ASP A 85 -10.98 10.86 30.98
CA ASP A 85 -10.03 11.31 29.97
C ASP A 85 -10.46 10.94 28.54
N GLY A 86 -11.51 10.12 28.39
CA GLY A 86 -12.03 9.69 27.08
C GLY A 86 -11.25 8.55 26.42
N HIS A 87 -10.39 7.86 27.17
CA HIS A 87 -9.60 6.71 26.69
C HIS A 87 -10.30 5.35 26.89
N ALA A 88 -11.49 5.33 27.49
CA ALA A 88 -12.23 4.11 27.73
C ALA A 88 -13.53 4.03 26.90
N THR A 89 -14.04 2.82 26.73
CA THR A 89 -15.33 2.43 26.13
C THR A 89 -15.36 2.24 24.61
N VAL A 90 -16.23 1.33 24.16
CA VAL A 90 -16.47 1.03 22.75
C VAL A 90 -17.00 2.23 21.96
N PRO A 91 -17.97 3.04 22.46
CA PRO A 91 -18.42 4.23 21.72
C PRO A 91 -17.31 5.23 21.43
N LYS A 92 -16.44 5.49 22.41
CA LYS A 92 -15.29 6.39 22.23
C LYS A 92 -14.23 5.80 21.31
N LEU A 93 -14.02 4.49 21.38
CA LEU A 93 -13.15 3.80 20.43
C LEU A 93 -13.67 3.92 18.99
N ALA A 94 -14.98 3.76 18.77
CA ALA A 94 -15.57 3.89 17.44
C ALA A 94 -15.41 5.30 16.87
N GLU A 95 -15.64 6.33 17.70
CA GLU A 95 -15.41 7.74 17.34
C GLU A 95 -13.94 7.96 16.94
N LYS A 96 -13.00 7.51 17.77
CA LYS A 96 -11.56 7.64 17.51
C LYS A 96 -11.13 6.92 16.23
N LEU A 97 -11.53 5.67 16.03
CA LEU A 97 -11.20 4.89 14.83
C LEU A 97 -11.75 5.55 13.57
N THR A 98 -12.96 6.12 13.63
CA THR A 98 -13.58 6.82 12.49
C THR A 98 -12.76 8.05 12.11
N LEU A 99 -12.39 8.88 13.09
CA LEU A 99 -11.55 10.06 12.85
C LEU A 99 -10.19 9.70 12.29
N GLU A 100 -9.53 8.68 12.86
CA GLU A 100 -8.23 8.20 12.39
C GLU A 100 -8.29 7.68 10.95
N LEU A 101 -9.36 6.96 10.59
CA LEU A 101 -9.56 6.45 9.24
C LEU A 101 -9.78 7.58 8.23
N VAL A 102 -10.66 8.53 8.54
CA VAL A 102 -10.94 9.68 7.66
C VAL A 102 -9.66 10.49 7.42
N HIS A 103 -8.94 10.83 8.49
CA HIS A 103 -7.68 11.56 8.37
C HIS A 103 -6.63 10.78 7.56
N HIS A 104 -6.56 9.46 7.74
CA HIS A 104 -5.65 8.63 6.97
C HIS A 104 -6.00 8.61 5.48
N ILE A 105 -7.29 8.54 5.12
CA ILE A 105 -7.76 8.61 3.74
C ILE A 105 -7.39 9.96 3.12
N GLU A 106 -7.74 11.06 3.77
CA GLU A 106 -7.46 12.42 3.28
C GLU A 106 -5.98 12.64 3.01
N ARG A 107 -5.11 12.20 3.93
CA ARG A 107 -3.65 12.31 3.78
C ARG A 107 -3.10 11.39 2.68
N SER A 108 -3.76 10.26 2.40
CA SER A 108 -3.28 9.27 1.44
C SER A 108 -3.77 9.53 0.01
N LEU A 109 -4.87 10.26 -0.17
CA LEU A 109 -5.50 10.48 -1.47
C LEU A 109 -4.56 11.12 -2.51
N PRO A 110 -3.83 12.22 -2.24
CA PRO A 110 -2.96 12.83 -3.25
C PRO A 110 -1.84 11.88 -3.72
N ARG A 111 -1.24 11.16 -2.78
CA ARG A 111 -0.19 10.18 -3.09
C ARG A 111 -0.76 8.95 -3.82
N LEU A 112 -2.03 8.61 -3.58
CA LEU A 112 -2.69 7.51 -4.27
C LEU A 112 -2.98 7.88 -5.73
N GLU A 113 -3.42 9.12 -5.99
CA GLU A 113 -3.61 9.66 -7.33
C GLU A 113 -2.30 9.64 -8.13
N GLU A 114 -1.21 10.15 -7.55
CA GLU A 114 0.13 10.11 -8.15
C GLU A 114 0.57 8.68 -8.50
N GLN A 115 0.37 7.73 -7.59
CA GLN A 115 0.71 6.32 -7.84
C GLN A 115 -0.16 5.68 -8.94
N ILE A 116 -1.41 6.10 -9.10
CA ILE A 116 -2.28 5.61 -10.16
C ILE A 116 -1.78 6.14 -11.51
N GLU A 117 -1.47 7.44 -11.59
CA GLU A 117 -0.94 8.06 -12.80
C GLU A 117 0.40 7.44 -13.20
N GLU A 118 1.32 7.28 -12.25
CA GLU A 118 2.61 6.65 -12.49
C GLU A 118 2.44 5.23 -13.04
N LYS A 119 1.59 4.41 -12.42
CA LYS A 119 1.32 3.05 -12.90
C LYS A 119 0.63 3.03 -14.25
N LEU A 120 -0.26 3.98 -14.54
CA LEU A 120 -0.92 4.10 -15.83
C LEU A 120 0.09 4.40 -16.93
N GLU A 121 0.99 5.35 -16.72
CA GLU A 121 2.03 5.70 -17.68
C GLU A 121 3.03 4.56 -17.88
N GLN A 122 3.45 3.89 -16.81
CA GLN A 122 4.29 2.68 -16.91
C GLN A 122 3.61 1.58 -17.75
N THR A 123 2.32 1.33 -17.48
CA THR A 123 1.55 0.31 -18.19
C THR A 123 1.33 0.68 -19.66
N ARG A 124 1.09 1.96 -19.97
CA ARG A 124 0.97 2.47 -21.35
C ARG A 124 2.28 2.34 -22.10
N ALA A 125 3.39 2.74 -21.50
CA ALA A 125 4.71 2.58 -22.10
C ALA A 125 5.05 1.10 -22.36
N GLU A 126 4.67 0.20 -21.45
CA GLU A 126 4.84 -1.23 -21.65
C GLU A 126 3.96 -1.75 -22.81
N LEU A 127 2.69 -1.31 -22.87
CA LEU A 127 1.78 -1.67 -23.94
C LEU A 127 2.26 -1.17 -25.31
N GLU A 128 2.79 0.05 -25.39
CA GLU A 128 3.38 0.59 -26.62
C GLU A 128 4.58 -0.23 -27.11
N ARG A 129 5.38 -0.78 -26.19
CA ARG A 129 6.50 -1.67 -26.55
C ARG A 129 6.04 -2.98 -27.18
N TYR A 130 4.88 -3.51 -26.79
CA TYR A 130 4.30 -4.68 -27.44
C TYR A 130 3.70 -4.35 -28.81
N GLY A 131 3.37 -3.07 -29.04
CA GLY A 131 2.77 -2.58 -30.26
C GLY A 131 1.35 -3.11 -30.48
N ASN A 132 0.77 -2.73 -31.60
CA ASN A 132 -0.52 -3.27 -32.02
C ASN A 132 -0.26 -4.64 -32.65
N GLY A 133 -0.78 -5.69 -32.00
CA GLY A 133 -0.80 -7.04 -32.57
C GLY A 133 -1.56 -7.09 -33.90
N PRO A 134 -1.56 -8.25 -34.58
CA PRO A 134 -2.31 -8.39 -35.82
C PRO A 134 -3.80 -8.11 -35.58
N PRO A 135 -4.48 -7.38 -36.48
CA PRO A 135 -5.89 -7.07 -36.33
C PRO A 135 -6.74 -8.35 -36.35
N SER A 136 -7.87 -8.30 -35.64
CA SER A 136 -8.78 -9.43 -35.53
C SER A 136 -9.48 -9.74 -36.86
N ASP A 137 -9.81 -8.69 -37.63
CA ASP A 137 -10.45 -8.83 -38.94
C ASP A 137 -9.48 -9.43 -39.97
N PRO A 138 -9.82 -10.58 -40.60
CA PRO A 138 -9.02 -11.15 -41.67
C PRO A 138 -8.67 -10.17 -42.81
N ALA A 139 -9.54 -9.24 -43.16
CA ALA A 139 -9.29 -8.29 -44.24
C ALA A 139 -8.20 -7.25 -43.88
N GLU A 140 -8.09 -6.89 -42.60
CA GLU A 140 -7.07 -5.96 -42.12
C GLU A 140 -5.71 -6.65 -41.90
N ARG A 141 -5.67 -7.98 -41.76
CA ARG A 141 -4.44 -8.74 -41.54
C ARG A 141 -3.49 -8.67 -42.73
N ASP A 142 -4.02 -8.64 -43.96
CA ASP A 142 -3.21 -8.53 -45.17
C ASP A 142 -2.46 -7.19 -45.18
N PHE A 143 -3.16 -6.09 -44.88
CA PHE A 143 -2.53 -4.77 -44.76
C PHE A 143 -1.50 -4.72 -43.64
N PHE A 144 -1.81 -5.28 -42.47
CA PHE A 144 -0.84 -5.37 -41.37
C PHE A 144 0.43 -6.14 -41.75
N LEU A 145 0.30 -7.26 -42.47
CA LEU A 145 1.44 -8.02 -42.95
C LEU A 145 2.27 -7.23 -43.96
N ILE A 146 1.61 -6.56 -44.92
CA ILE A 146 2.28 -5.70 -45.90
C ILE A 146 3.07 -4.59 -45.20
N ASP A 147 2.49 -3.94 -44.18
CA ASP A 147 3.17 -2.90 -43.41
C ASP A 147 4.40 -3.43 -42.69
N LYS A 148 4.31 -4.60 -42.03
CA LYS A 148 5.45 -5.23 -41.35
C LYS A 148 6.56 -5.63 -42.31
N VAL A 149 6.22 -6.22 -43.45
CA VAL A 149 7.19 -6.60 -44.49
C VAL A 149 7.85 -5.36 -45.10
N THR A 150 7.07 -4.31 -45.36
CA THR A 150 7.58 -3.05 -45.91
C THR A 150 8.56 -2.38 -44.94
N ALA A 151 8.23 -2.33 -43.65
CA ALA A 151 9.12 -1.78 -42.62
C ALA A 151 10.44 -2.56 -42.54
N PHE A 152 10.39 -3.90 -42.57
CA PHE A 152 11.59 -4.74 -42.59
C PHE A 152 12.46 -4.48 -43.83
N ILE A 153 11.86 -4.37 -45.01
CA ILE A 153 12.60 -4.08 -46.25
C ILE A 153 13.25 -2.70 -46.18
N GLN A 154 12.56 -1.68 -45.64
CA GLN A 154 13.13 -0.34 -45.44
C GLN A 154 14.33 -0.37 -44.49
N ASP A 155 14.26 -1.11 -43.39
CA ASP A 155 15.38 -1.30 -42.46
C ASP A 155 16.56 -2.01 -43.15
N ALA A 156 16.29 -3.04 -43.98
CA ALA A 156 17.32 -3.73 -44.75
C ALA A 156 17.99 -2.83 -45.79
N ILE A 157 17.22 -1.98 -46.49
CA ILE A 157 17.77 -0.98 -47.42
C ILE A 157 18.65 0.02 -46.66
N SER A 158 18.19 0.51 -45.51
CA SER A 158 18.92 1.46 -44.66
C SER A 158 20.30 0.89 -44.24
N LEU A 159 20.35 -0.41 -43.92
CA LEU A 159 21.61 -1.09 -43.64
C LEU A 159 22.57 -1.09 -44.85
N THR A 160 22.06 -1.26 -46.07
CA THR A 160 22.89 -1.26 -47.29
C THR A 160 23.39 0.12 -47.70
N THR A 161 22.71 1.20 -47.29
CA THR A 161 23.14 2.58 -47.54
C THR A 161 24.03 3.14 -46.43
N GLY A 162 24.19 2.40 -45.33
CA GLY A 162 25.02 2.79 -44.19
C GLY A 162 24.33 3.72 -43.20
N GLU A 163 22.99 3.76 -43.22
CA GLU A 163 22.17 4.40 -42.21
C GLU A 163 22.01 3.49 -40.97
N GLU A 164 21.67 4.07 -39.82
CA GLU A 164 21.39 3.30 -38.60
C GLU A 164 20.01 2.64 -38.67
N LEU A 165 19.90 1.45 -38.10
CA LEU A 165 18.60 0.78 -37.91
C LEU A 165 17.69 1.61 -37.00
N LYS A 166 16.43 1.77 -37.42
CA LYS A 166 15.38 2.39 -36.60
C LYS A 166 14.85 1.44 -35.53
N CYS A 167 14.98 0.12 -35.74
CA CYS A 167 14.53 -0.93 -34.85
C CYS A 167 15.72 -1.72 -34.27
N GLY A 168 15.81 -1.83 -32.94
CA GLY A 168 16.83 -2.64 -32.25
C GLY A 168 18.08 -1.87 -31.81
N GLU A 169 19.22 -2.57 -31.71
CA GLU A 169 20.51 -1.96 -31.39
C GLU A 169 20.93 -1.01 -32.52
N ARG A 170 21.44 0.18 -32.17
CA ARG A 170 21.97 1.17 -33.13
C ARG A 170 23.27 0.66 -33.75
N LEU A 171 23.13 -0.27 -34.68
CA LEU A 171 24.23 -0.90 -35.40
C LEU A 171 24.37 -0.23 -36.75
N ASN A 172 25.53 0.39 -36.97
CA ASN A 172 25.94 0.87 -38.28
C ASN A 172 26.95 -0.13 -38.88
N VAL A 173 26.48 -1.00 -39.78
CA VAL A 173 27.29 -2.06 -40.38
C VAL A 173 28.51 -1.51 -41.12
N PHE A 174 28.37 -0.36 -41.78
CA PHE A 174 29.47 0.30 -42.49
C PHE A 174 30.60 0.74 -41.56
N SER A 175 30.25 1.23 -40.37
CA SER A 175 31.23 1.62 -39.35
C SER A 175 32.05 0.42 -38.85
N ILE A 176 31.42 -0.76 -38.76
CA ILE A 176 32.10 -2.01 -38.41
C ILE A 176 33.01 -2.46 -39.57
N LEU A 177 32.47 -2.53 -40.79
CA LEU A 177 33.22 -2.96 -41.97
C LEU A 177 34.46 -2.08 -42.24
N ARG A 178 34.36 -0.74 -42.08
CA ARG A 178 35.51 0.16 -42.23
C ARG A 178 36.63 -0.14 -41.24
N LYS A 179 36.31 -0.51 -40.00
CA LYS A 179 37.34 -0.89 -39.00
C LYS A 179 38.06 -2.17 -39.43
N GLU A 180 37.33 -3.17 -39.92
CA GLU A 180 37.92 -4.42 -40.41
C GLU A 180 38.77 -4.20 -41.67
N PHE A 181 38.29 -3.40 -42.62
CA PHE A 181 39.09 -3.02 -43.79
C PHE A 181 40.34 -2.23 -43.42
N GLY A 182 40.28 -1.37 -42.39
CA GLY A 182 41.45 -0.67 -41.85
C GLY A 182 42.48 -1.63 -41.27
N LYS A 183 42.05 -2.66 -40.53
CA LYS A 183 42.93 -3.72 -40.04
C LYS A 183 43.58 -4.49 -41.18
N TRP A 184 42.79 -4.89 -42.19
CA TRP A 184 43.29 -5.59 -43.36
C TRP A 184 44.37 -4.78 -44.09
N ASN A 185 44.12 -3.48 -44.31
CA ASN A 185 45.06 -2.59 -44.97
C ASN A 185 46.37 -2.40 -44.18
N ALA A 186 46.37 -2.58 -42.86
CA ALA A 186 47.58 -2.53 -42.05
C ALA A 186 48.43 -3.82 -42.11
N HIS A 187 47.89 -4.91 -42.68
CA HIS A 187 48.59 -6.19 -42.88
C HIS A 187 49.09 -6.37 -44.33
N LEU A 188 48.77 -5.42 -45.23
CA LEU A 188 49.30 -5.30 -46.59
C LEU A 188 50.52 -4.38 -46.59
#